data_AF-A0A512JFB7-F1
#
_entry.id   AF-A0A512JFB7-F1
#
_cell.length_a   1.000
_cell.length_b   1.000
_cell.length_c   1.000
_cell.angle_alpha   90.00
_cell.angle_beta   90.00
_cell.angle_gamma   90.00
#
_symmetry.space_group_name_H-M   'P 1'
#
loop_
_entity.id
_entity.type
_entity.pdbx_description
1 polymer ?
#
loop_
_entity_poly.entity_id
_entity_poly.type
_entity_poly.pdbx_seq_one_letter_code
_entity_poly.pdbx_strand_id
1 'polypeptide(L)' 'MSAAKKLIRILAARSGEAIELAFATADGNTVKVLASEDQIDRLVDELEDLLNSPADED' A
#
# COMPACT_ATOMS: atom_id res chain seq x y z
N MET A 1 22.59 8.49 -4.51
CA MET A 1 21.18 8.93 -4.60
C MET A 1 20.51 8.53 -3.30
N SER A 2 20.00 9.48 -2.51
CA SER A 2 19.26 9.17 -1.29
C SER A 2 18.02 8.37 -1.70
N ALA A 3 18.06 7.06 -1.47
CA ALA A 3 16.92 6.18 -1.50
C ALA A 3 16.02 6.60 -0.33
N ALA A 4 15.34 7.74 -0.50
CA ALA A 4 14.08 7.96 0.15
C ALA A 4 13.22 6.79 -0.29
N LYS A 5 13.28 5.70 0.48
CA LYS A 5 12.24 4.70 0.60
C LYS A 5 11.00 5.54 0.84
N LYS A 6 10.31 5.90 -0.23
CA LYS A 6 9.08 6.67 -0.19
C LYS A 6 8.09 5.70 0.43
N LEU A 7 8.08 5.64 1.76
CA LEU A 7 6.96 5.12 2.53
C LEU A 7 5.79 6.00 2.11
N ILE A 8 5.06 5.55 1.07
CA ILE A 8 3.76 6.09 0.74
C ILE A 8 2.97 5.90 2.03
N ARG A 9 2.65 7.02 2.70
CA ARG A 9 1.87 6.96 3.93
C ARG A 9 0.47 6.51 3.53
N ILE A 10 0.21 5.22 3.65
CA ILE A 10 -1.13 4.66 3.49
C ILE A 10 -1.94 5.17 4.68
N LEU A 11 -2.91 6.02 4.42
CA LEU A 11 -3.90 6.43 5.42
C LEU A 11 -5.09 5.49 5.27
N ALA A 12 -5.31 4.69 6.31
CA ALA A 12 -6.47 3.81 6.41
C ALA A 12 -7.50 4.44 7.38
N ALA A 13 -8.75 4.50 6.96
CA ALA A 13 -9.87 4.93 7.80
C ALA A 13 -11.04 3.98 7.63
N ARG A 14 -11.75 3.65 8.72
CA ARG A 14 -13.01 2.90 8.60
C ARG A 14 -14.08 3.80 7.99
N SER A 15 -14.79 3.28 7.00
CA SER A 15 -15.90 3.93 6.31
C SER A 15 -17.09 2.96 6.29
N GLY A 16 -17.88 2.97 7.36
CA GLY A 16 -18.93 1.98 7.58
C GLY A 16 -18.32 0.59 7.82
N GLU A 17 -18.79 -0.40 7.06
CA GLU A 17 -18.27 -1.78 7.09
C GLU A 17 -16.98 -1.96 6.27
N ALA A 18 -16.61 -0.97 5.45
CA ALA A 18 -15.42 -1.00 4.61
C ALA A 18 -14.24 -0.22 5.22
N ILE A 19 -13.05 -0.44 4.68
CA ILE A 19 -11.83 0.29 4.97
C ILE A 19 -11.50 1.16 3.75
N GLU A 20 -11.43 2.47 3.93
CA GLU A 20 -10.89 3.39 2.92
C GLU A 20 -9.36 3.42 3.04
N LEU A 21 -8.68 3.15 1.93
CA LEU A 21 -7.24 3.35 1.78
C LEU A 21 -6.97 4.56 0.87
N ALA A 22 -6.07 5.44 1.29
CA ALA A 22 -5.56 6.52 0.46
C ALA A 22 -4.08 6.29 0.11
N PHE A 23 -3.76 6.30 -1.18
CA PHE A 23 -2.42 6.13 -1.73
C PHE A 23 -1.94 7.41 -2.40
N ALA A 24 -0.75 7.88 -2.07
CA ALA A 24 -0.09 8.96 -2.79
C ALA A 24 0.69 8.40 -3.98
N THR A 25 0.41 8.88 -5.18
CA THR A 25 1.11 8.51 -6.41
C THR A 25 2.35 9.38 -6.61
N ALA A 26 3.28 8.92 -7.46
CA ALA A 26 4.56 9.59 -7.66
C ALA A 26 4.44 11.02 -8.24
N ASP A 27 3.35 11.32 -8.94
CA ASP A 27 2.97 12.62 -9.48
C ASP A 27 2.28 13.54 -8.46
N GLY A 28 2.12 13.09 -7.21
CA GLY A 28 1.52 13.86 -6.12
C GLY A 28 -0.01 13.75 -6.04
N ASN A 29 -0.65 12.95 -6.89
CA ASN A 29 -2.08 12.68 -6.76
C ASN A 29 -2.37 11.74 -5.58
N THR A 30 -3.61 11.74 -5.10
CA THR A 30 -4.08 10.79 -4.09
C THR A 30 -5.21 9.95 -4.67
N VAL A 31 -5.04 8.63 -4.65
CA VAL A 31 -6.06 7.66 -5.05
C VAL A 31 -6.68 7.07 -3.79
N LYS A 32 -8.03 7.06 -3.73
CA LYS A 32 -8.79 6.47 -2.64
C LYS A 32 -9.51 5.21 -3.11
N VAL A 33 -9.45 4.15 -2.31
CA VAL A 33 -10.09 2.87 -2.59
C VAL A 33 -10.84 2.40 -1.35
N LEU A 34 -12.07 1.92 -1.53
CA LEU A 34 -12.80 1.19 -0.49
C LEU A 34 -12.53 -0.30 -0.65
N ALA A 35 -12.13 -0.95 0.43
CA ALA A 35 -11.80 -2.37 0.46
C ALA A 35 -12.46 -3.05 1.68
N SER A 36 -12.78 -4.33 1.55
CA SER A 36 -13.15 -5.17 2.69
C SER A 36 -11.92 -5.59 3.49
N GLU A 37 -12.11 -6.07 4.72
CA GLU A 37 -11.03 -6.58 5.57
C GLU A 37 -10.21 -7.68 4.86
N ASP A 38 -10.86 -8.70 4.30
CA ASP A 38 -10.19 -9.77 3.52
C ASP A 38 -9.37 -9.28 2.32
N GLN A 39 -9.66 -8.10 1.77
CA GLN A 39 -8.89 -7.51 0.67
C GLN A 39 -7.67 -6.76 1.21
N ILE A 40 -7.79 -6.15 2.40
CA ILE A 40 -6.66 -5.55 3.09
C ILE A 40 -5.66 -6.62 3.50
N ASP A 41 -6.13 -7.75 4.05
CA ASP A 41 -5.24 -8.83 4.50
C ASP A 41 -4.41 -9.38 3.33
N ARG A 42 -5.06 -9.68 2.19
CA ARG A 42 -4.37 -10.09 0.96
C ARG A 42 -3.37 -9.07 0.44
N LEU A 43 -3.71 -7.78 0.52
CA LEU A 43 -2.78 -6.71 0.13
C LEU A 43 -1.56 -6.69 1.05
N VAL A 44 -1.73 -6.90 2.36
CA VAL A 44 -0.61 -6.98 3.30
C VAL A 44 0.28 -8.18 2.98
N ASP A 45 -0.31 -9.36 2.74
CA ASP A 45 0.44 -10.57 2.37
C ASP A 45 1.28 -10.34 1.10
N GLU A 46 0.69 -9.78 0.05
CA GLU A 46 1.40 -9.47 -1.21
C GLU A 46 2.54 -8.47 -1.02
N LEU A 47 2.35 -7.47 -0.14
CA LEU A 47 3.39 -6.50 0.19
C LEU A 47 4.53 -7.14 1.01
N GLU A 48 4.20 -8.04 1.94
CA GLU A 48 5.19 -8.80 2.69
C GLU A 48 6.00 -9.72 1.76
N ASP A 49 5.34 -10.41 0.84
CA ASP A 49 6.00 -11.24 -0.17
C ASP A 49 6.94 -10.40 -1.05
N LEU A 50 6.49 -9.24 -1.54
CA LEU A 50 7.33 -8.34 -2.34
C LEU A 50 8.58 -7.87 -1.58
N LEU A 51 8.43 -7.53 -0.29
CA LEU A 51 9.53 -7.05 0.54
C LEU A 51 10.53 -8.16 0.92
N ASN A 52 10.05 -9.40 1.02
CA ASN A 52 10.85 -10.56 1.40
C ASN A 52 11.37 -11.37 0.20
N SER A 53 10.86 -11.09 -1.01
CA SER A 53 11.40 -11.65 -2.24
C SER A 53 12.85 -11.17 -2.42
N PRO A 54 13.79 -12.06 -2.78
CA PRO A 54 15.11 -11.61 -3.19
C PRO A 54 14.92 -10.68 -4.39
N ALA A 55 15.41 -9.44 -4.27
CA ALA A 55 15.49 -8.57 -5.42
C ALA A 55 16.37 -9.30 -6.44
N ASP A 56 15.82 -9.62 -7.61
CA ASP A 56 16.56 -10.27 -8.68
C ASP A 56 17.93 -9.58 -8.84
N GLU A 57 19.00 -10.30 -8.50
CA GLU A 57 20.38 -9.84 -8.64
C GLU A 57 20.74 -9.86 -10.13
N ASP A 58 20.41 -8.79 -10.85
CA ASP A 58 20.99 -8.48 -12.18
C ASP A 58 22.30 -7.67 -12.04
#